data_AF-A0A2C9L1E8-F1
#
_entry.id   AF-A0A2C9L1E8-F1
#
_cell.length_a   1.000
_cell.length_b   1.000
_cell.length_c   1.000
_cell.angle_alpha   90.00
_cell.angle_beta   90.00
_cell.angle_gamma   90.00
#
_symmetry.space_group_name_H-M   'P 1'
#
loop_
_entity.id
_entity.type
_entity.pdbx_description
1 polymer ?
#
loop_
_entity_poly.entity_id
_entity_poly.type
_entity_poly.pdbx_seq_one_letter_code
_entity_poly.pdbx_strand_id
1 'polypeptide(L)'
;MLPLLPEYATAYIGLKYFPFLNKTLYGLMFTPDRYKVDGLSFLLYAILMFVSFVAVIIFTTVLVVKLNQKSQWRQKSTFDSAQSETISRRDRSTMKTVILIASVLIINFSPTVAFFTGVFIVPEFSITGRQRNLFLVSAAFCFIFDTLNSSVTIISYYTMSSKYRQTFHELLSCCLRKKVDALSKADS
;
A
#
# COMPACT_ATOMS: atom_id res chain seq x y z
N MET A 1 11.43 3.33 2.55
CA MET A 1 12.39 3.95 3.48
C MET A 1 13.84 3.48 3.25
N LEU A 2 14.12 2.18 3.09
CA LEU A 2 15.47 1.69 2.75
C LEU A 2 16.21 2.47 1.63
N PRO A 3 15.59 2.81 0.50
CA PRO A 3 16.30 3.49 -0.59
C PRO A 3 16.65 4.96 -0.32
N LEU A 4 16.07 5.60 0.71
CA LEU A 4 16.46 6.95 1.13
C LEU A 4 17.61 6.95 2.15
N LEU A 5 18.06 5.77 2.60
CA LEU A 5 19.18 5.63 3.53
C LEU A 5 20.44 6.41 3.11
N PRO A 6 20.87 6.41 1.84
CA PRO A 6 22.06 7.15 1.44
C PRO A 6 21.90 8.65 1.64
N GLU A 7 20.72 9.20 1.34
CA GLU A 7 20.44 10.63 1.55
C GLU A 7 20.35 10.97 3.04
N TYR A 8 19.68 10.15 3.84
CA TYR A 8 19.62 10.34 5.29
C TYR A 8 20.99 10.20 5.96
N ALA A 9 21.85 9.29 5.47
CA ALA A 9 23.21 9.11 5.99
C ALA A 9 24.12 10.32 5.70
N THR A 10 23.83 11.08 4.64
CA THR A 10 24.54 12.35 4.35
C THR A 10 23.96 13.56 5.07
N ALA A 11 22.83 13.41 5.76
CA ALA A 11 22.21 14.49 6.51
C ALA A 11 22.70 14.46 7.97
N TYR A 12 23.18 15.60 8.46
CA TYR A 12 23.56 15.77 9.85
C TYR A 12 23.01 17.09 10.41
N ILE A 13 22.84 17.16 11.73
CA ILE A 13 22.43 18.39 12.40
C ILE A 13 23.69 19.20 12.66
N GLY A 14 23.76 20.42 12.12
CA GLY A 14 24.90 21.31 12.25
C GLY A 14 24.47 22.76 12.41
N LEU A 15 25.41 23.61 12.81
CA LEU A 15 25.18 25.04 12.93
C LEU A 15 25.10 25.68 11.55
N LYS A 16 23.91 26.20 11.20
CA LYS A 16 23.64 26.90 9.94
C LYS A 16 23.32 28.36 10.20
N TYR A 17 24.00 29.25 9.50
CA TYR A 17 23.69 30.68 9.54
C TYR A 17 22.47 30.97 8.64
N PHE A 18 21.42 31.55 9.24
CA PHE A 18 20.21 31.94 8.52
C PHE A 18 20.23 33.46 8.29
N PRO A 19 20.47 33.93 7.04
CA PRO A 19 20.61 35.37 6.75
C PRO A 19 19.32 36.16 7.06
N PHE A 20 18.16 35.51 6.95
CA PHE A 20 16.86 36.12 7.24
C PHE A 20 16.64 36.42 8.74
N LEU A 21 17.25 35.64 9.62
CA LEU A 21 17.11 35.79 11.08
C LEU A 21 18.35 36.42 11.72
N ASN A 22 19.41 36.64 10.93
CA ASN A 22 20.74 37.07 11.39
C ASN A 22 21.25 36.27 12.60
N LYS A 23 20.91 34.97 12.64
CA LYS A 23 21.25 34.03 13.73
C LYS A 23 21.75 32.72 13.17
N THR A 24 22.69 32.12 13.88
CA THR A 24 23.14 30.75 13.65
C THR A 24 22.28 29.80 14.49
N LEU A 25 21.58 28.89 13.83
CA LEU A 25 20.72 27.90 14.48
C LEU A 25 21.14 26.50 14.05
N TYR A 26 20.83 25.51 14.89
CA TYR A 26 20.95 24.11 14.50
C TYR A 26 19.96 23.82 13.37
N GLY A 27 20.49 23.39 12.24
CA GLY A 27 19.72 23.07 11.04
C GLY A 27 20.26 21.81 10.37
N LEU A 28 19.46 21.27 9.45
CA LEU A 28 19.88 20.15 8.62
C LEU A 28 20.97 20.61 7.64
N MET A 29 22.16 20.04 7.77
CA MET A 29 23.32 20.22 6.90
C MET A 29 23.60 18.91 6.16
N PHE A 30 24.29 19.00 5.02
CA PHE A 30 24.60 17.83 4.19
C PHE A 30 26.10 17.72 3.95
N THR A 31 26.61 16.49 3.95
CA THR A 31 28.03 16.20 3.72
C THR A 31 28.42 16.58 2.28
N PRO A 32 29.63 17.11 2.03
CA PRO A 32 30.07 17.51 0.69
C PRO A 32 30.07 16.39 -0.36
N ASP A 33 30.21 15.12 0.04
CA ASP A 33 30.11 13.96 -0.88
C ASP A 33 28.69 13.70 -1.40
N ARG A 34 27.68 14.47 -0.96
CA ARG A 34 26.29 14.32 -1.38
C ARG A 34 26.13 14.31 -2.89
N TYR A 35 26.89 15.10 -3.66
CA TYR A 35 26.75 15.17 -5.13
C TYR A 35 26.90 13.82 -5.85
N LYS A 36 27.60 12.83 -5.26
CA LYS A 36 27.77 11.49 -5.85
C LYS A 36 26.54 10.59 -5.67
N VAL A 37 25.72 10.89 -4.65
CA VAL A 37 24.54 10.09 -4.26
C VAL A 37 23.23 10.87 -4.40
N ASP A 38 23.30 12.19 -4.62
CA ASP A 38 22.15 13.07 -4.82
C ASP A 38 21.41 12.66 -6.08
N GLY A 39 20.11 12.40 -5.95
CA GLY A 39 19.26 12.04 -7.09
C GLY A 39 19.37 10.59 -7.58
N LEU A 40 20.47 9.87 -7.32
CA LEU A 40 20.58 8.44 -7.69
C LEU A 40 19.53 7.60 -6.95
N SER A 41 19.38 7.85 -5.65
CA SER A 41 18.39 7.21 -4.79
C SER A 41 16.96 7.53 -5.27
N PHE A 42 16.69 8.79 -5.60
CA PHE A 42 15.39 9.20 -6.14
C PHE A 42 15.08 8.58 -7.51
N LEU A 43 16.06 8.53 -8.42
CA LEU A 43 15.91 7.94 -9.75
C LEU A 43 15.62 6.44 -9.67
N LEU A 44 16.42 5.70 -8.90
CA LEU A 44 16.18 4.28 -8.66
C LEU A 44 14.79 4.05 -8.07
N TYR A 45 14.38 4.88 -7.11
CA TYR A 45 13.07 4.77 -6.50
C TYR A 45 11.94 5.06 -7.49
N ALA A 46 12.07 6.12 -8.28
CA ALA A 46 11.10 6.47 -9.32
C ALA A 46 10.93 5.30 -10.30
N ILE A 47 12.03 4.73 -10.80
CA ILE A 47 12.00 3.58 -11.71
C ILE A 47 11.32 2.37 -11.06
N LEU A 48 11.74 1.99 -9.85
CA LEU A 48 11.13 0.88 -9.10
C LEU A 48 9.63 1.07 -8.91
N MET A 49 9.21 2.30 -8.63
CA MET A 49 7.82 2.60 -8.39
C MET A 49 6.98 2.61 -9.67
N PHE A 50 7.50 3.13 -10.78
CA PHE A 50 6.86 3.03 -12.08
C PHE A 50 6.70 1.56 -12.50
N VAL A 51 7.74 0.75 -12.36
CA VAL A 51 7.69 -0.69 -12.64
C VAL A 51 6.65 -1.38 -11.76
N SER A 52 6.64 -1.08 -10.46
CA SER A 52 5.67 -1.65 -9.52
C SER A 52 4.23 -1.25 -9.87
N PHE A 53 4.00 0.00 -10.23
CA PHE A 53 2.69 0.50 -10.61
C PHE A 53 2.18 -0.20 -11.89
N VAL A 54 3.02 -0.30 -12.91
CA VAL A 54 2.70 -1.03 -14.15
C VAL A 54 2.42 -2.51 -13.85
N ALA A 55 3.25 -3.15 -13.02
CA ALA A 55 3.05 -4.53 -12.60
C ALA A 55 1.71 -4.74 -11.86
N VAL A 56 1.34 -3.82 -10.95
CA VAL A 56 0.05 -3.88 -10.24
C VAL A 56 -1.12 -3.78 -11.22
N ILE A 57 -1.05 -2.88 -12.21
CA ILE A 57 -2.10 -2.75 -13.24
C ILE A 57 -2.21 -4.06 -14.04
N ILE A 58 -1.08 -4.62 -14.49
CA ILE A 58 -1.05 -5.86 -15.27
C ILE A 58 -1.59 -7.03 -14.46
N PHE A 59 -1.11 -7.23 -13.23
CA PHE A 59 -1.58 -8.34 -12.40
C PHE A 59 -3.06 -8.20 -12.06
N THR A 60 -3.54 -6.99 -11.79
CA THR A 60 -4.96 -6.74 -11.52
C THR A 60 -5.82 -7.06 -12.74
N THR A 61 -5.43 -6.60 -13.93
CA THR A 61 -6.16 -6.90 -15.17
C THR A 61 -6.13 -8.39 -15.50
N VAL A 62 -4.98 -9.05 -15.41
CA VAL A 62 -4.86 -10.50 -15.61
C VAL A 62 -5.74 -11.26 -14.63
N LEU A 63 -5.73 -10.89 -13.35
CA LEU A 63 -6.55 -11.52 -12.32
C LEU A 63 -8.04 -11.42 -12.67
N VAL A 64 -8.51 -10.22 -13.02
CA VAL A 64 -9.91 -9.97 -13.41
C VAL A 64 -10.28 -10.79 -14.65
N VAL A 65 -9.44 -10.77 -15.70
CA VAL A 65 -9.70 -11.51 -16.95
C VAL A 65 -9.76 -13.01 -16.70
N LYS A 66 -8.80 -13.57 -15.95
CA LYS A 66 -8.75 -15.01 -15.64
C LYS A 66 -9.94 -15.44 -14.79
N LEU A 67 -10.37 -14.61 -13.84
CA LEU A 67 -11.58 -14.87 -13.06
C LEU A 67 -12.84 -14.85 -13.91
N ASN A 68 -12.99 -13.86 -14.79
CA ASN A 68 -14.12 -13.77 -15.71
C ASN A 68 -14.16 -14.96 -16.68
N GLN A 69 -13.02 -15.33 -17.26
CA GLN A 69 -12.92 -16.50 -18.14
C GLN A 69 -13.30 -17.79 -17.42
N LYS A 70 -12.77 -18.01 -16.21
CA LYS A 70 -13.08 -19.20 -15.40
C LYS A 70 -14.55 -19.27 -15.00
N SER A 71 -15.16 -18.12 -14.69
CA SER A 71 -16.58 -18.04 -14.36
C SER A 71 -17.47 -18.32 -15.57
N GLN A 72 -17.18 -17.72 -16.73
CA GLN A 72 -17.97 -17.97 -17.95
C GLN A 72 -17.84 -19.42 -18.44
N TRP A 73 -16.65 -20.03 -18.34
CA TRP A 73 -16.46 -21.44 -18.69
C TRP A 73 -17.32 -22.36 -17.80
N ARG A 74 -17.44 -22.05 -16.50
CA ARG A 74 -18.28 -22.80 -15.56
C ARG A 74 -19.78 -22.64 -15.84
N GLN A 75 -20.22 -21.44 -16.22
CA GLN A 75 -21.62 -21.22 -16.62
C GLN A 75 -21.99 -22.02 -17.89
N LYS A 76 -21.11 -22.06 -18.88
CA LYS A 76 -21.37 -22.77 -20.15
C LYS A 76 -21.33 -24.31 -20.02
N SER A 77 -20.66 -24.83 -19.00
CA SER A 77 -20.48 -26.28 -18.81
C SER A 77 -21.51 -26.92 -17.86
N THR A 78 -22.42 -26.15 -17.28
CA THR A 78 -23.44 -26.64 -16.33
C THR A 78 -24.78 -26.78 -17.04
N PHE A 79 -25.27 -28.02 -17.18
CA PHE A 79 -26.53 -28.34 -17.87
C PHE A 79 -27.77 -28.18 -16.98
N ASP A 80 -27.61 -28.17 -15.65
CA ASP A 80 -28.69 -27.99 -14.68
C ASP A 80 -28.90 -26.51 -14.34
N SER A 81 -30.11 -26.00 -14.56
CA SER A 81 -30.47 -24.59 -14.33
C SER A 81 -30.39 -24.18 -12.87
N ALA A 82 -30.75 -25.06 -11.92
CA ALA A 82 -30.70 -24.74 -10.49
C ALA A 82 -29.25 -24.70 -9.97
N GLN A 83 -28.41 -25.62 -10.45
CA GLN A 83 -26.98 -25.63 -10.16
C GLN A 83 -26.27 -24.43 -10.81
N SER A 84 -26.66 -24.06 -12.03
CA SER A 84 -26.15 -22.89 -12.75
C SER A 84 -26.42 -21.57 -12.01
N GLU A 85 -27.63 -21.36 -11.49
CA GLU A 85 -27.96 -20.16 -10.71
C GLU A 85 -27.15 -20.07 -9.42
N THR A 86 -26.99 -21.19 -8.71
CA THR A 86 -26.22 -21.23 -7.45
C THR A 86 -24.73 -20.93 -7.68
N ILE A 87 -24.15 -21.48 -8.75
CA ILE A 87 -22.78 -21.19 -9.18
C ILE A 87 -22.64 -19.72 -9.59
N SER A 88 -23.58 -19.19 -10.37
CA SER A 88 -23.60 -17.81 -10.82
C SER A 88 -23.62 -16.82 -9.64
N ARG A 89 -24.44 -17.09 -8.62
CA ARG A 89 -24.50 -16.26 -7.40
C ARG A 89 -23.17 -16.24 -6.64
N ARG A 90 -22.49 -17.37 -6.57
CA ARG A 90 -21.18 -17.52 -5.91
C ARG A 90 -20.04 -16.86 -6.70
N ASP A 91 -20.04 -17.01 -8.01
CA ASP A 91 -19.05 -16.38 -8.89
C ASP A 91 -19.20 -14.85 -8.85
N ARG A 92 -20.43 -14.33 -8.82
CA ARG A 92 -20.69 -12.88 -8.67
C ARG A 92 -20.15 -12.33 -7.35
N SER A 93 -20.24 -13.08 -6.25
CA SER A 93 -19.61 -12.70 -4.97
C SER A 93 -18.08 -12.65 -5.06
N THR A 94 -17.49 -13.61 -5.78
CA THR A 94 -16.04 -13.67 -6.01
C THR A 94 -15.58 -12.50 -6.88
N MET A 95 -16.29 -12.20 -7.97
CA MET A 95 -16.03 -11.02 -8.82
C MET A 95 -16.12 -9.72 -8.04
N LYS A 96 -17.16 -9.56 -7.20
CA LYS A 96 -17.30 -8.37 -6.33
C LYS A 96 -16.08 -8.18 -5.43
N THR A 97 -15.59 -9.25 -4.81
CA THR A 97 -14.38 -9.19 -3.98
C THR A 97 -13.15 -8.76 -4.78
N VAL A 98 -12.97 -9.30 -5.99
CA VAL A 98 -11.81 -8.99 -6.84
C VAL A 98 -11.85 -7.55 -7.35
N ILE A 99 -13.03 -7.08 -7.80
CA ILE A 99 -13.23 -5.68 -8.22
C ILE A 99 -12.95 -4.73 -7.05
N LEU A 100 -13.36 -5.11 -5.84
CA LEU A 100 -13.13 -4.30 -4.65
C LEU A 100 -11.64 -4.23 -4.31
N ILE A 101 -10.91 -5.35 -4.31
CA ILE A 101 -9.45 -5.35 -4.11
C ILE A 101 -8.75 -4.51 -5.18
N ALA A 102 -9.13 -4.67 -6.45
CA ALA A 102 -8.61 -3.87 -7.55
C ALA A 102 -8.85 -2.37 -7.32
N SER A 103 -10.07 -1.99 -6.91
CA SER A 103 -10.40 -0.59 -6.64
C SER A 103 -9.62 -0.02 -5.46
N VAL A 104 -9.44 -0.81 -4.38
CA VAL A 104 -8.65 -0.42 -3.21
C VAL A 104 -7.19 -0.21 -3.60
N LEU A 105 -6.60 -1.13 -4.38
CA LEU A 105 -5.23 -0.98 -4.87
C LEU A 105 -5.08 0.30 -5.70
N ILE A 106 -5.99 0.58 -6.62
CA ILE A 106 -5.93 1.79 -7.45
C ILE A 106 -5.99 3.06 -6.59
N ILE A 107 -6.97 3.14 -5.69
CA ILE A 107 -7.13 4.29 -4.78
C ILE A 107 -5.88 4.48 -3.92
N ASN A 108 -5.30 3.37 -3.45
CA ASN A 108 -4.16 3.41 -2.56
C ASN A 108 -2.86 3.82 -3.24
N PHE A 109 -2.63 3.37 -4.47
CA PHE A 109 -1.42 3.70 -5.23
C PHE A 109 -1.49 5.08 -5.88
N SER A 110 -2.68 5.62 -6.13
CA SER A 110 -2.88 6.94 -6.75
C SER A 110 -2.12 8.09 -6.07
N PRO A 111 -2.23 8.32 -4.74
CA PRO A 111 -1.51 9.42 -4.08
C PRO A 111 0.01 9.26 -4.17
N THR A 112 0.52 8.02 -4.09
CA THR A 112 1.95 7.74 -4.25
C THR A 112 2.40 8.13 -5.65
N VAL A 113 1.71 7.71 -6.71
CA VAL A 113 2.06 8.07 -8.11
C VAL A 113 2.05 9.58 -8.32
N ALA A 114 1.04 10.28 -7.78
CA ALA A 114 0.95 11.73 -7.85
C ALA A 114 2.15 12.42 -7.16
N PHE A 115 2.55 11.92 -5.98
CA PHE A 115 3.69 12.45 -5.25
C PHE A 115 5.00 12.35 -6.04
N PHE A 116 5.32 11.17 -6.59
CA PHE A 116 6.55 10.98 -7.37
C PHE A 116 6.55 11.75 -8.69
N THR A 117 5.37 11.89 -9.31
CA THR A 117 5.22 12.76 -10.49
C THR A 117 5.53 14.21 -10.14
N GLY A 118 5.07 14.70 -8.98
CA GLY A 118 5.40 16.04 -8.47
C GLY A 118 6.89 16.24 -8.23
N VAL A 119 7.56 15.24 -7.63
CA VAL A 119 9.02 15.24 -7.43
C VAL A 119 9.78 15.29 -8.77
N PHE A 120 9.30 14.58 -9.79
CA PHE A 120 9.97 14.53 -11.09
C PHE A 120 9.80 15.82 -11.91
N ILE A 121 8.60 16.43 -11.88
CA ILE A 121 8.29 17.63 -12.66
C ILE A 121 8.86 18.89 -12.00
N VAL A 122 8.83 18.97 -10.67
CA VAL A 122 9.19 20.17 -9.92
C VAL A 122 10.47 19.91 -9.11
N PRO A 123 11.66 20.31 -9.60
CA PRO A 123 12.90 20.11 -8.87
C PRO A 123 12.96 20.87 -7.53
N GLU A 124 12.13 21.89 -7.34
CA GLU A 124 11.95 22.59 -6.05
C GLU A 124 11.05 21.82 -5.04
N PHE A 125 10.40 20.74 -5.46
CA PHE A 125 9.58 19.87 -4.61
C PHE A 125 10.46 18.82 -3.93
N SER A 126 11.35 19.28 -3.04
CA SER A 126 12.30 18.44 -2.32
C SER A 126 12.37 18.79 -0.83
N ILE A 127 13.01 17.94 -0.03
CA ILE A 127 13.17 18.09 1.43
C ILE A 127 13.83 19.43 1.80
N THR A 128 14.73 19.92 0.95
CA THR A 128 15.44 21.20 1.12
C THR A 128 14.94 22.31 0.20
N GLY A 129 14.00 22.00 -0.69
CA GLY A 129 13.45 22.93 -1.67
C GLY A 129 12.46 23.92 -1.08
N ARG A 130 12.03 24.88 -1.90
CA ARG A 130 11.12 25.96 -1.49
C ARG A 130 9.75 25.43 -1.04
N GLN A 131 9.35 24.26 -1.52
CA GLN A 131 8.06 23.62 -1.20
C GLN A 131 8.16 22.48 -0.17
N ARG A 132 9.12 22.56 0.76
CA ARG A 132 9.32 21.57 1.84
C ARG A 132 8.04 21.14 2.57
N ASN A 133 7.17 22.07 2.93
CA ASN A 133 5.97 21.75 3.73
C ASN A 133 4.99 20.88 2.93
N LEU A 134 4.79 21.20 1.65
CA LEU A 134 3.95 20.40 0.75
C LEU A 134 4.56 19.01 0.50
N PHE A 135 5.88 18.94 0.36
CA PHE A 135 6.61 17.68 0.25
C PHE A 135 6.35 16.78 1.47
N LEU A 136 6.51 17.31 2.69
CA LEU A 136 6.31 16.56 3.93
C LEU A 136 4.87 16.09 4.11
N VAL A 137 3.89 16.96 3.84
CA VAL A 137 2.46 16.61 3.94
C VAL A 137 2.12 15.52 2.93
N SER A 138 2.54 15.67 1.68
CA SER A 138 2.26 14.69 0.62
C SER A 138 2.93 13.35 0.90
N ALA A 139 4.17 13.36 1.43
CA ALA A 139 4.85 12.16 1.87
C ALA A 139 4.10 11.46 3.02
N ALA A 140 3.59 12.20 4.00
CA ALA A 140 2.79 11.65 5.09
C ALA A 140 1.49 11.00 4.58
N PHE A 141 0.82 11.63 3.61
CA PHE A 141 -0.33 11.02 2.94
C PHE A 141 0.03 9.69 2.27
N CYS A 142 1.13 9.64 1.50
CA CYS A 142 1.58 8.40 0.87
C CYS A 142 1.79 7.28 1.91
N PHE A 143 2.39 7.61 3.07
CA PHE A 143 2.57 6.65 4.16
C PHE A 143 1.25 6.09 4.72
N ILE A 144 0.27 6.96 4.92
CA ILE A 144 -1.04 6.56 5.43
C ILE A 144 -1.69 5.58 4.44
N PHE A 145 -1.70 5.91 3.15
CA PHE A 145 -2.24 5.04 2.12
C PHE A 145 -1.46 3.72 2.03
N ASP A 146 -0.13 3.72 1.92
CA ASP A 146 0.66 2.48 1.90
C ASP A 146 0.34 1.55 3.10
N THR A 147 0.09 2.12 4.28
CA THR A 147 -0.33 1.37 5.47
C THR A 147 -1.76 0.83 5.34
N LEU A 148 -2.69 1.65 4.85
CA LEU A 148 -4.09 1.28 4.64
C LEU A 148 -4.25 0.14 3.63
N ASN A 149 -3.35 0.01 2.65
CA ASN A 149 -3.37 -1.08 1.67
C ASN A 149 -3.54 -2.47 2.33
N SER A 150 -2.78 -2.70 3.40
CA SER A 150 -2.76 -3.98 4.10
C SER A 150 -4.03 -4.18 4.94
N SER A 151 -4.48 -3.14 5.64
CA SER A 151 -5.67 -3.18 6.50
C SER A 151 -6.96 -3.30 5.69
N VAL A 152 -7.11 -2.50 4.63
CA VAL A 152 -8.31 -2.48 3.80
C VAL A 152 -8.45 -3.79 3.05
N THR A 153 -7.35 -4.42 2.61
CA THR A 153 -7.39 -5.75 1.98
C THR A 153 -8.00 -6.79 2.93
N ILE A 154 -7.56 -6.85 4.19
CA ILE A 154 -8.12 -7.76 5.21
C ILE A 154 -9.60 -7.49 5.47
N ILE A 155 -9.98 -6.22 5.67
CA ILE A 155 -11.37 -5.82 5.92
C ILE A 155 -12.26 -6.13 4.71
N SER A 156 -11.73 -5.98 3.50
CA SER A 156 -12.40 -6.31 2.25
C SER A 156 -12.72 -7.79 2.15
N TYR A 157 -11.73 -8.65 2.43
CA TYR A 157 -11.94 -10.10 2.50
C TYR A 157 -12.94 -10.48 3.60
N TYR A 158 -12.81 -9.88 4.79
CA TYR A 158 -13.73 -10.13 5.89
C TYR A 158 -15.15 -9.70 5.57
N THR A 159 -15.38 -8.59 4.86
CA THR A 159 -16.73 -8.08 4.64
C THR A 159 -17.49 -8.88 3.58
N MET A 160 -16.80 -9.43 2.58
CA MET A 160 -17.45 -9.97 1.38
C MET A 160 -17.34 -11.50 1.24
N SER A 161 -16.31 -12.13 1.79
CA SER A 161 -16.17 -13.58 1.72
C SER A 161 -16.84 -14.26 2.91
N SER A 162 -18.01 -14.86 2.68
CA SER A 162 -18.73 -15.66 3.69
C SER A 162 -17.87 -16.81 4.22
N LYS A 163 -17.07 -17.43 3.35
CA LYS A 163 -16.10 -18.48 3.75
C LYS A 163 -15.01 -17.93 4.66
N TYR A 164 -14.45 -16.76 4.32
CA TYR A 164 -13.43 -16.12 5.15
C TYR A 164 -13.98 -15.75 6.52
N ARG A 165 -15.21 -15.19 6.58
CA ARG A 165 -15.91 -14.93 7.85
C ARG A 165 -16.07 -16.19 8.68
N GLN A 166 -16.52 -17.28 8.05
CA GLN A 166 -16.75 -18.54 8.75
C GLN A 166 -15.47 -19.09 9.39
N THR A 167 -14.38 -19.17 8.61
CA THR A 167 -13.07 -19.61 9.13
C THR A 167 -12.52 -18.65 10.19
N PHE A 168 -12.72 -17.34 10.03
CA PHE A 168 -12.30 -16.35 11.02
C PHE A 168 -13.05 -16.53 12.35
N HIS A 169 -14.35 -16.74 12.32
CA HIS A 169 -15.16 -17.01 13.53
C HIS A 169 -14.81 -18.35 14.17
N GLU A 170 -14.51 -19.39 13.40
CA GLU A 170 -14.02 -20.68 13.92
C GLU A 170 -12.68 -20.52 14.65
N LEU A 171 -11.72 -19.81 14.05
CA LEU A 171 -10.41 -19.55 14.68
C LEU A 171 -10.57 -18.70 15.95
N LEU A 172 -11.40 -17.65 15.91
CA LEU A 172 -11.61 -16.76 17.04
C LEU A 172 -12.29 -17.48 18.21
N SER A 173 -13.32 -18.29 17.93
CA SER A 173 -14.01 -19.09 18.95
C SER A 173 -13.13 -20.18 19.54
N CYS A 174 -12.28 -20.82 18.73
CA CYS A 174 -11.31 -21.81 19.23
C CYS A 174 -10.23 -21.16 20.12
N CYS A 175 -9.71 -19.98 19.74
CA CYS A 175 -8.76 -19.22 20.55
C CYS A 175 -9.38 -18.72 21.86
N LEU A 176 -10.61 -18.23 21.84
CA LEU A 176 -11.34 -17.81 23.04
C LEU A 176 -11.58 -19.00 23.99
N ARG A 177 -11.97 -20.15 23.44
CA ARG A 177 -12.16 -21.40 24.21
C ARG A 177 -10.85 -21.85 24.86
N LYS A 178 -9.75 -21.89 24.10
CA LYS A 178 -8.40 -22.20 24.64
C LYS A 178 -7.96 -21.22 25.73
N LYS A 179 -8.28 -19.93 25.60
CA LYS A 179 -7.96 -18.91 26.61
C LYS A 179 -8.75 -19.13 27.90
N VAL A 180 -10.03 -19.47 27.81
CA VAL A 180 -10.89 -19.79 28.97
C VAL A 180 -10.41 -21.06 29.68
N ASP A 181 -10.08 -22.10 28.92
CA ASP A 181 -9.58 -23.37 29.48
C ASP A 181 -8.21 -23.21 30.17
N ALA A 182 -7.35 -22.33 29.65
CA ALA A 182 -6.05 -22.03 30.25
C ALA A 182 -6.17 -21.24 31.57
N LEU A 183 -7.15 -20.32 31.66
CA LEU A 183 -7.43 -19.57 32.89
C LEU A 183 -8.06 -20.48 33.95
N SER A 184 -8.99 -21.37 33.56
CA SER A 184 -9.58 -22.34 34.49
C SER A 184 -8.57 -23.34 35.07
N LYS A 185 -7.47 -23.62 34.37
CA LYS A 185 -6.37 -24.46 34.88
C LYS A 185 -5.33 -23.70 35.72
N ALA A 186 -5.31 -22.37 35.66
CA ALA A 186 -4.42 -21.55 36.46
C ALA A 186 -5.03 -21.22 37.85
N ASP A 187 -6.36 -21.29 37.97
CA ASP A 187 -7.12 -21.07 39.21
C ASP A 187 -7.41 -22.36 40.00
N SER A 188 -6.90 -23.53 39.54
CA SER A 188 -6.97 -24.84 40.23
C SER A 188 -5.60 -25.28 40.71
#